data_AF-A0A956T0E0-F1
#
_entry.id   AF-A0A956T0E0-F1
#
_cell.length_a   1.000
_cell.length_b   1.000
_cell.length_c   1.000
_cell.angle_alpha   90.00
_cell.angle_beta   90.00
_cell.angle_gamma   90.00
#
_symmetry.space_group_name_H-M   'P 1'
#
loop_
_entity.id
_entity.type
_entity.pdbx_description
1 polymer ?
#
loop_
_entity_poly.entity_id
_entity_poly.type
_entity_poly.pdbx_seq_one_letter_code
_entity_poly.pdbx_strand_id
1 'polypeptide(L)'
;MQAFTLMAQGWQGMLGGGGNPYASQGLAQPGPYGPGASGNLYFGGSQGQAGFSSLGSPTDSQEFASYLQAQRLGGSLEGKTGIAQNDAIPGTRFGRLQDPHLWDVSVARNYVFQFAAYASDNDALTPQGMQAGAQAFQNMVPDAKLFMQVASVFKGDINGGPGFYDNPGLRTLLESKGQFDLIKPGVGETDVQTIGAVTKAINRGVLSLNDILNSGTIDNMNRYQQIIGYVSSGGFAQDVGRYDSTPF
;
A
#
# COMPACT_ATOMS: atom_id res chain seq x y z
N MET A 1 13.97 2.21 -32.11
CA MET A 1 14.38 2.41 -30.71
C MET A 1 14.41 3.91 -30.45
N GLN A 2 13.38 4.45 -29.83
CA GLN A 2 13.34 5.86 -29.42
C GLN A 2 13.12 5.91 -27.90
N ALA A 3 14.01 6.65 -27.26
CA ALA A 3 14.09 6.87 -25.83
C ALA A 3 12.91 7.70 -25.33
N PHE A 4 12.30 7.28 -24.23
CA PHE A 4 11.44 8.13 -23.43
C PHE A 4 12.25 8.65 -22.24
N THR A 5 12.96 9.75 -22.47
CA THR A 5 13.43 10.66 -21.42
C THR A 5 12.48 11.84 -21.40
N LEU A 6 11.47 11.85 -20.53
CA LEU A 6 10.70 13.07 -20.26
C LEU A 6 10.30 13.16 -18.78
N MET A 7 11.00 14.09 -18.14
CA MET A 7 10.55 15.02 -17.10
C MET A 7 10.22 14.48 -15.70
N ALA A 8 11.27 14.51 -14.87
CA ALA A 8 11.18 14.83 -13.46
C ALA A 8 10.63 16.26 -13.28
N GLN A 9 9.39 16.35 -12.81
CA GLN A 9 8.94 17.48 -11.99
C GLN A 9 8.49 16.88 -10.66
N GLY A 10 9.36 17.04 -9.66
CA GLY A 10 9.02 16.78 -8.27
C GLY A 10 7.82 17.62 -7.88
N TRP A 11 6.90 16.99 -7.15
CA TRP A 11 5.67 17.56 -6.64
C TRP A 11 5.96 18.69 -5.65
N GLN A 12 6.19 19.91 -6.17
CA GLN A 12 6.07 21.15 -5.40
C GLN A 12 4.60 21.58 -5.42
N GLY A 13 4.07 21.82 -4.22
CA GLY A 13 2.65 21.72 -3.91
C GLY A 13 1.69 22.58 -4.73
N MET A 14 0.45 22.10 -4.79
CA MET A 14 -0.70 22.94 -5.13
C MET A 14 -1.79 22.75 -4.06
N LEU A 15 -1.78 23.68 -3.12
CA LEU A 15 -2.92 24.05 -2.27
C LEU A 15 -4.11 24.41 -3.17
N GLY A 16 -5.30 23.86 -2.91
CA GLY A 16 -6.50 24.30 -3.63
C GLY A 16 -7.77 23.48 -3.42
N GLY A 17 -8.42 23.67 -2.27
CA GLY A 17 -9.88 23.82 -2.17
C GLY A 17 -10.79 22.68 -2.62
N GLY A 18 -11.27 21.90 -1.66
CA GLY A 18 -12.45 21.05 -1.78
C GLY A 18 -12.93 20.62 -0.39
N GLY A 19 -13.70 21.48 0.28
CA GLY A 19 -14.17 21.24 1.64
C GLY A 19 -15.08 20.01 1.72
N ASN A 20 -14.74 19.07 2.59
CA ASN A 20 -15.56 17.91 2.90
C ASN A 20 -16.39 18.21 4.19
N PRO A 21 -17.73 18.19 4.15
CA PRO A 21 -18.60 18.72 5.22
C PRO A 21 -18.92 17.71 6.34
N TYR A 22 -17.93 16.95 6.81
CA TYR A 22 -18.08 16.05 7.97
C TYR A 22 -17.19 16.49 9.14
N ALA A 23 -17.25 17.77 9.48
CA ALA A 23 -16.68 18.30 10.71
C ALA A 23 -17.80 18.82 11.62
N SER A 24 -18.51 17.91 12.30
CA SER A 24 -19.03 18.13 13.65
C SER A 24 -19.80 16.91 14.15
N GLN A 25 -19.22 16.19 15.12
CA GLN A 25 -19.89 15.82 16.36
C GLN A 25 -18.98 14.93 17.22
N GLY A 26 -18.80 15.33 18.48
CA GLY A 26 -18.54 14.40 19.58
C GLY A 26 -17.08 14.26 20.02
N LEU A 27 -16.62 15.22 20.82
CA LEU A 27 -15.50 15.03 21.75
C LEU A 27 -15.84 13.90 22.75
N ALA A 28 -14.96 12.91 22.86
CA ALA A 28 -14.85 12.04 24.04
C ALA A 28 -13.36 11.80 24.38
N GLN A 29 -13.10 11.73 25.68
CA GLN A 29 -11.89 12.05 26.43
C GLN A 29 -10.63 11.17 26.25
N PRO A 30 -9.44 11.62 26.75
CA PRO A 30 -8.12 11.11 26.39
C PRO A 30 -7.71 9.84 27.15
N GLY A 31 -7.13 8.87 26.43
CA GLY A 31 -6.37 7.76 27.00
C GLY A 31 -4.90 8.13 27.27
N PRO A 32 -4.19 7.40 28.15
CA PRO A 32 -3.00 7.89 28.82
C PRO A 32 -1.74 7.63 27.98
N TYR A 33 -1.52 8.41 26.94
CA TYR A 33 -0.23 8.39 26.23
C TYR A 33 0.28 9.82 26.11
N GLY A 34 0.94 10.25 27.18
CA GLY A 34 1.73 11.47 27.21
C GLY A 34 3.00 11.33 26.35
N PRO A 35 3.55 12.45 25.85
CA PRO A 35 4.68 12.46 24.93
C PRO A 35 5.98 12.17 25.70
N GLY A 36 6.71 11.12 25.33
CA GLY A 36 8.04 10.86 25.92
C GLY A 36 8.59 9.44 25.88
N ALA A 37 7.91 8.46 25.29
CA ALA A 37 8.46 7.10 25.21
C ALA A 37 9.18 6.87 23.88
N SER A 38 10.46 7.21 23.84
CA SER A 38 11.45 6.53 22.99
C SER A 38 11.59 5.08 23.51
N GLY A 39 10.59 4.26 23.24
CA GLY A 39 10.56 2.85 23.62
C GLY A 39 11.03 2.01 22.45
N ASN A 40 12.13 1.28 22.62
CA ASN A 40 12.48 0.15 21.78
C ASN A 40 11.22 -0.68 21.50
N LEU A 41 10.77 -0.69 20.23
CA LEU A 41 9.69 -1.55 19.77
C LEU A 41 10.21 -2.99 19.74
N TYR A 42 10.15 -3.64 20.90
CA TYR A 42 10.49 -5.05 21.05
C TYR A 42 9.34 -5.90 20.49
N PHE A 43 9.50 -6.37 19.26
CA PHE A 43 8.64 -7.41 18.67
C PHE A 43 9.12 -8.79 19.18
N GLY A 44 9.02 -8.99 20.49
CA GLY A 44 9.43 -10.20 21.20
C GLY A 44 8.35 -11.26 21.19
N GLY A 45 8.70 -12.44 20.70
CA GLY A 45 7.79 -13.56 20.52
C GLY A 45 7.08 -14.02 21.78
N SER A 46 5.76 -14.15 21.66
CA SER A 46 4.97 -15.13 22.39
C SER A 46 4.29 -16.02 21.36
N GLN A 47 4.45 -17.34 21.49
CA GLN A 47 3.64 -18.33 20.78
C GLN A 47 2.16 -18.01 21.01
N GLY A 48 1.53 -17.38 20.01
CA GLY A 48 0.19 -16.82 20.08
C GLY A 48 0.00 -15.71 19.05
N GLN A 49 -0.18 -16.11 17.78
CA GLN A 49 -0.70 -15.32 16.63
C GLN A 49 -0.72 -13.78 16.78
N ALA A 50 0.38 -13.12 16.43
CA ALA A 50 0.34 -11.70 16.04
C ALA A 50 -0.22 -11.61 14.61
N GLY A 51 -1.39 -11.00 14.45
CA GLY A 51 -2.33 -11.20 13.34
C GLY A 51 -2.14 -10.34 12.10
N PHE A 52 -1.03 -10.53 11.35
CA PHE A 52 -1.05 -10.21 9.92
C PHE A 52 -1.70 -11.38 9.18
N SER A 53 -2.89 -11.16 8.62
CA SER A 53 -3.64 -12.22 7.95
C SER A 53 -3.27 -12.32 6.47
N SER A 54 -3.34 -13.53 5.92
CA SER A 54 -3.44 -13.73 4.47
C SER A 54 -4.63 -12.94 3.94
N LEU A 55 -4.47 -12.26 2.82
CA LEU A 55 -5.59 -11.67 2.10
C LEU A 55 -6.17 -12.70 1.13
N GLY A 56 -7.49 -12.75 1.04
CA GLY A 56 -8.18 -13.54 0.03
C GLY A 56 -7.85 -13.05 -1.37
N SER A 57 -7.64 -13.97 -2.30
CA SER A 57 -7.59 -13.63 -3.72
C SER A 57 -8.95 -13.13 -4.19
N PRO A 58 -9.02 -12.21 -5.16
CA PRO A 58 -10.30 -11.73 -5.68
C PRO A 58 -11.20 -12.86 -6.16
N THR A 59 -12.47 -12.78 -5.80
CA THR A 59 -13.51 -13.70 -6.26
C THR A 59 -14.05 -13.36 -7.65
N ASP A 60 -13.98 -12.09 -8.04
CA ASP A 60 -14.26 -11.62 -9.40
C ASP A 60 -13.04 -11.87 -10.30
N SER A 61 -13.20 -12.68 -11.35
CA SER A 61 -12.12 -13.02 -12.28
C SER A 61 -11.62 -11.83 -13.10
N GLN A 62 -12.41 -10.75 -13.19
CA GLN A 62 -12.03 -9.53 -13.90
C GLN A 62 -11.50 -8.42 -12.99
N GLU A 63 -11.42 -8.64 -11.67
CA GLU A 63 -10.98 -7.63 -10.70
C GLU A 63 -9.67 -6.95 -11.11
N PHE A 64 -8.62 -7.73 -11.38
CA PHE A 64 -7.31 -7.19 -11.72
C PHE A 64 -7.31 -6.41 -13.03
N ALA A 65 -8.06 -6.89 -14.03
CA ALA A 65 -8.19 -6.18 -15.29
C ALA A 65 -8.91 -4.85 -15.11
N SER A 66 -9.95 -4.83 -14.27
CA SER A 66 -10.74 -3.65 -13.94
C SER A 66 -9.92 -2.60 -13.20
N TYR A 67 -9.22 -3.02 -12.14
CA TYR A 67 -8.29 -2.18 -11.39
C TYR A 67 -7.20 -1.59 -12.29
N LEU A 68 -6.52 -2.42 -13.10
CA LEU A 68 -5.43 -1.95 -13.97
C LEU A 68 -5.93 -1.00 -15.06
N GLN A 69 -7.15 -1.19 -15.57
CA GLN A 69 -7.75 -0.24 -16.51
C GLN A 69 -7.96 1.12 -15.84
N ALA A 70 -8.59 1.12 -14.67
CA ALA A 70 -8.83 2.33 -13.90
C ALA A 70 -7.52 3.04 -13.52
N GLN A 71 -6.49 2.28 -13.16
CA GLN A 71 -5.16 2.78 -12.86
C GLN A 71 -4.49 3.48 -14.06
N ARG A 72 -4.62 2.88 -15.25
CA ARG A 72 -4.03 3.44 -16.49
C ARG A 72 -4.77 4.69 -16.95
N LEU A 73 -6.10 4.66 -16.97
CA LEU A 73 -6.92 5.79 -17.43
C LEU A 73 -6.85 6.97 -16.46
N GLY A 74 -6.86 6.71 -15.16
CA GLY A 74 -6.64 7.72 -14.12
C GLY A 74 -5.20 8.27 -14.10
N GLY A 75 -4.29 7.65 -14.86
CA GLY A 75 -2.92 8.11 -15.03
C GLY A 75 -2.07 7.99 -13.77
N SER A 76 -2.44 7.14 -12.80
CA SER A 76 -1.69 7.02 -11.55
C SER A 76 -0.29 6.42 -11.75
N LEU A 77 -0.06 5.76 -12.88
CA LEU A 77 1.27 5.31 -13.32
C LEU A 77 2.15 6.45 -13.85
N GLU A 78 1.55 7.59 -14.18
CA GLU A 78 2.18 8.81 -14.71
C GLU A 78 2.21 9.93 -13.65
N GLY A 79 1.95 9.58 -12.39
CA GLY A 79 1.85 10.51 -11.26
C GLY A 79 0.51 11.24 -11.14
N LYS A 80 -0.48 11.04 -12.03
CA LYS A 80 -1.78 11.72 -11.93
C LYS A 80 -2.65 11.17 -10.80
N THR A 81 -3.67 11.96 -10.43
CA THR A 81 -4.52 11.77 -9.26
C THR A 81 -5.55 10.66 -9.47
N GLY A 82 -5.10 9.42 -9.29
CA GLY A 82 -5.91 8.37 -8.68
C GLY A 82 -6.50 7.32 -9.61
N ILE A 83 -6.87 6.20 -9.00
CA ILE A 83 -7.67 5.14 -9.60
C ILE A 83 -9.13 5.54 -9.40
N ALA A 84 -9.87 5.77 -10.48
CA ALA A 84 -11.27 6.17 -10.40
C ALA A 84 -12.20 5.01 -10.78
N GLN A 85 -13.30 4.86 -10.05
CA GLN A 85 -14.28 3.80 -10.33
C GLN A 85 -14.90 3.90 -11.73
N ASN A 86 -15.13 5.11 -12.22
CA ASN A 86 -15.71 5.31 -13.56
C ASN A 86 -14.81 4.81 -14.69
N ASP A 87 -13.52 4.62 -14.43
CA ASP A 87 -12.55 4.11 -15.39
C ASP A 87 -12.39 2.57 -15.32
N ALA A 88 -13.07 1.92 -14.37
CA ALA A 88 -13.11 0.47 -14.23
C ALA A 88 -13.87 -0.21 -15.38
N ILE A 89 -13.71 -1.52 -15.53
CA ILE A 89 -14.50 -2.30 -16.49
C ILE A 89 -15.96 -2.37 -16.00
N PRO A 90 -16.94 -1.90 -16.80
CA PRO A 90 -18.35 -2.00 -16.43
C PRO A 90 -18.78 -3.45 -16.26
N GLY A 91 -19.52 -3.75 -15.18
CA GLY A 91 -19.95 -5.12 -14.90
C GLY A 91 -19.14 -5.84 -13.83
N THR A 92 -17.92 -5.36 -13.54
CA THR A 92 -17.07 -5.93 -12.50
C THR A 92 -17.49 -5.44 -11.11
N ARG A 93 -17.16 -6.21 -10.09
CA ARG A 93 -17.36 -5.83 -8.68
C ARG A 93 -16.71 -4.47 -8.40
N PHE A 94 -15.45 -4.34 -8.79
CA PHE A 94 -14.67 -3.10 -8.69
C PHE A 94 -15.41 -1.91 -9.32
N GLY A 95 -15.92 -2.06 -10.54
CA GLY A 95 -16.62 -0.99 -11.28
C GLY A 95 -18.06 -0.71 -10.84
N ARG A 96 -18.63 -1.46 -9.89
CA ARG A 96 -20.03 -1.32 -9.45
C ARG A 96 -20.19 -1.00 -7.96
N LEU A 97 -19.12 -1.10 -7.18
CA LEU A 97 -19.17 -1.00 -5.74
C LEU A 97 -19.61 0.39 -5.27
N GLN A 98 -20.72 0.47 -4.53
CA GLN A 98 -21.24 1.77 -4.09
C GLN A 98 -20.70 2.22 -2.73
N ASP A 99 -20.21 1.29 -1.91
CA ASP A 99 -19.67 1.59 -0.59
C ASP A 99 -18.27 2.22 -0.73
N PRO A 100 -18.07 3.50 -0.35
CA PRO A 100 -16.79 4.17 -0.52
C PRO A 100 -15.66 3.54 0.29
N HIS A 101 -15.95 3.04 1.50
CA HIS A 101 -14.94 2.39 2.32
C HIS A 101 -14.52 1.06 1.71
N LEU A 102 -15.47 0.26 1.22
CA LEU A 102 -15.12 -0.98 0.53
C LEU A 102 -14.41 -0.73 -0.80
N TRP A 103 -14.64 0.42 -1.45
CA TRP A 103 -13.89 0.85 -2.63
C TRP A 103 -12.43 1.08 -2.29
N ASP A 104 -12.15 1.83 -1.23
CA ASP A 104 -10.81 2.08 -0.71
C ASP A 104 -10.11 0.76 -0.33
N VAL A 105 -10.84 -0.16 0.30
CA VAL A 105 -10.39 -1.54 0.59
C VAL A 105 -10.02 -2.31 -0.68
N SER A 106 -10.84 -2.22 -1.72
CA SER A 106 -10.59 -2.90 -2.99
C SER A 106 -9.32 -2.36 -3.67
N VAL A 107 -9.13 -1.05 -3.66
CA VAL A 107 -7.94 -0.38 -4.19
C VAL A 107 -6.69 -0.80 -3.41
N ALA A 108 -6.74 -0.74 -2.07
CA ALA A 108 -5.64 -1.17 -1.21
C ALA A 108 -5.28 -2.64 -1.44
N ARG A 109 -6.26 -3.55 -1.52
CA ARG A 109 -6.00 -4.97 -1.79
C ARG A 109 -5.26 -5.16 -3.11
N ASN A 110 -5.70 -4.48 -4.16
CA ASN A 110 -5.03 -4.55 -5.46
C ASN A 110 -3.59 -4.02 -5.36
N TYR A 111 -3.34 -2.92 -4.65
CA TYR A 111 -1.97 -2.46 -4.39
C TYR A 111 -1.11 -3.50 -3.68
N VAL A 112 -1.64 -4.25 -2.70
CA VAL A 112 -0.86 -5.32 -2.03
C VAL A 112 -0.37 -6.33 -3.06
N PHE A 113 -1.26 -6.81 -3.93
CA PHE A 113 -0.91 -7.80 -4.94
C PHE A 113 -0.01 -7.23 -6.05
N GLN A 114 -0.15 -5.94 -6.34
CA GLN A 114 0.73 -5.22 -7.27
C GLN A 114 2.17 -5.10 -6.72
N PHE A 115 2.33 -4.73 -5.45
CA PHE A 115 3.63 -4.71 -4.78
C PHE A 115 4.24 -6.09 -4.72
N ALA A 116 3.43 -7.11 -4.40
CA ALA A 116 3.88 -8.50 -4.34
C ALA A 116 4.32 -9.04 -5.71
N ALA A 117 3.61 -8.66 -6.79
CA ALA A 117 3.97 -8.99 -8.16
C ALA A 117 5.37 -8.43 -8.48
N TYR A 118 5.59 -7.14 -8.23
CA TYR A 118 6.88 -6.49 -8.46
C TYR A 118 8.00 -7.12 -7.62
N ALA A 119 7.75 -7.33 -6.32
CA ALA A 119 8.73 -7.91 -5.40
C ALA A 119 9.13 -9.35 -5.77
N SER A 120 8.28 -10.03 -6.54
CA SER A 120 8.50 -11.40 -7.03
C SER A 120 8.92 -11.45 -8.50
N ASP A 121 9.36 -10.32 -9.06
CA ASP A 121 9.79 -10.17 -10.47
C ASP A 121 8.71 -10.53 -11.51
N ASN A 122 7.43 -10.42 -11.15
CA ASN A 122 6.31 -10.52 -12.09
C ASN A 122 5.92 -9.14 -12.63
N ASP A 123 5.24 -9.12 -13.78
CA ASP A 123 4.75 -7.88 -14.38
C ASP A 123 3.54 -7.33 -13.60
N ALA A 124 3.82 -6.42 -12.67
CA ALA A 124 2.83 -5.75 -11.82
C ALA A 124 1.79 -4.91 -12.58
N LEU A 125 1.94 -4.72 -13.90
CA LEU A 125 1.00 -3.96 -14.72
C LEU A 125 0.14 -4.86 -15.60
N THR A 126 0.10 -6.17 -15.35
CA THR A 126 -0.75 -7.13 -16.09
C THR A 126 -1.65 -7.92 -15.14
N PRO A 127 -2.85 -8.35 -15.57
CA PRO A 127 -3.71 -9.20 -14.75
C PRO A 127 -3.02 -10.51 -14.32
N GLN A 128 -2.23 -11.10 -15.22
CA GLN A 128 -1.47 -12.32 -14.95
C GLN A 128 -0.39 -12.10 -13.89
N GLY A 129 0.36 -10.99 -13.97
CA GLY A 129 1.35 -10.67 -12.96
C GLY A 129 0.73 -10.29 -11.62
N MET A 130 -0.42 -9.60 -11.60
CA MET A 130 -1.19 -9.37 -10.38
C MET A 130 -1.66 -10.68 -9.74
N GLN A 131 -2.11 -11.64 -10.55
CA GLN A 131 -2.48 -12.98 -10.07
C GLN A 131 -1.27 -13.74 -9.49
N ALA A 132 -0.13 -13.69 -10.17
CA ALA A 132 1.13 -14.25 -9.65
C ALA A 132 1.56 -13.54 -8.35
N GLY A 133 1.38 -12.22 -8.26
CA GLY A 133 1.60 -11.43 -7.05
C GLY A 133 0.70 -11.85 -5.90
N ALA A 134 -0.58 -12.10 -6.15
CA ALA A 134 -1.52 -12.60 -5.14
C ALA A 134 -1.11 -13.98 -4.60
N GLN A 135 -0.60 -14.86 -5.46
CA GLN A 135 -0.05 -16.16 -5.05
C GLN A 135 1.26 -15.99 -4.27
N ALA A 136 2.17 -15.16 -4.76
CA ALA A 136 3.46 -14.91 -4.12
C ALA A 136 3.30 -14.27 -2.74
N PHE A 137 2.35 -13.34 -2.59
CA PHE A 137 2.01 -12.70 -1.32
C PHE A 137 1.78 -13.73 -0.22
N GLN A 138 1.10 -14.85 -0.51
CA GLN A 138 0.82 -15.89 0.48
C GLN A 138 2.10 -16.52 1.07
N ASN A 139 3.18 -16.54 0.29
CA ASN A 139 4.45 -17.17 0.66
C ASN A 139 5.51 -16.18 1.16
N MET A 140 5.24 -14.88 1.15
CA MET A 140 6.18 -13.87 1.64
C MET A 140 6.35 -13.93 3.16
N VAL A 141 7.51 -13.46 3.62
CA VAL A 141 7.80 -13.35 5.06
C VAL A 141 6.82 -12.40 5.76
N PRO A 142 6.51 -12.64 7.05
CA PRO A 142 5.63 -11.79 7.87
C PRO A 142 5.83 -10.28 7.70
N ASP A 143 7.06 -9.81 7.87
CA ASP A 143 7.37 -8.37 7.84
C ASP A 143 7.11 -7.75 6.47
N ALA A 144 7.37 -8.49 5.39
CA ALA A 144 7.08 -8.04 4.04
C ALA A 144 5.56 -7.94 3.80
N LYS A 145 4.78 -8.91 4.30
CA LYS A 145 3.32 -8.87 4.25
C LYS A 145 2.76 -7.68 5.02
N LEU A 146 3.25 -7.44 6.23
CA LEU A 146 2.83 -6.32 7.06
C LEU A 146 3.16 -4.98 6.40
N PHE A 147 4.41 -4.82 5.93
CA PHE A 147 4.86 -3.61 5.26
C PHE A 147 4.00 -3.27 4.04
N MET A 148 3.75 -4.24 3.15
CA MET A 148 2.89 -4.04 1.99
C MET A 148 1.45 -3.69 2.37
N GLN A 149 0.86 -4.40 3.34
CA GLN A 149 -0.50 -4.12 3.77
C GLN A 149 -0.64 -2.72 4.36
N VAL A 150 0.31 -2.30 5.21
CA VAL A 150 0.33 -0.94 5.76
C VAL A 150 0.47 0.09 4.63
N ALA A 151 1.40 -0.13 3.70
CA ALA A 151 1.57 0.75 2.55
C ALA A 151 0.31 0.86 1.69
N SER A 152 -0.36 -0.26 1.45
CA SER A 152 -1.59 -0.32 0.67
C SER A 152 -2.77 0.35 1.34
N VAL A 153 -2.89 0.27 2.67
CA VAL A 153 -3.93 0.99 3.43
C VAL A 153 -3.78 2.50 3.26
N PHE A 154 -2.54 3.02 3.27
CA PHE A 154 -2.29 4.43 2.92
C PHE A 154 -2.64 4.75 1.47
N LYS A 155 -2.26 3.88 0.53
CA LYS A 155 -2.52 4.10 -0.91
C LYS A 155 -4.00 4.03 -1.27
N GLY A 156 -4.78 3.22 -0.57
CA GLY A 156 -6.23 3.12 -0.74
C GLY A 156 -7.01 4.17 0.03
N ASP A 157 -6.37 5.11 0.73
CA ASP A 157 -7.03 6.16 1.55
C ASP A 157 -7.92 5.64 2.71
N ILE A 158 -7.72 4.37 3.11
CA ILE A 158 -8.51 3.76 4.18
C ILE A 158 -8.21 4.43 5.52
N ASN A 159 -9.27 4.80 6.25
CA ASN A 159 -9.22 5.45 7.56
C ASN A 159 -8.61 6.89 7.53
N GLY A 160 -8.61 7.56 6.38
CA GLY A 160 -8.16 8.96 6.21
C GLY A 160 -6.68 9.11 5.86
N GLY A 161 -6.39 9.80 4.75
CA GLY A 161 -5.05 10.06 4.21
C GLY A 161 -4.63 11.54 4.18
N PRO A 162 -3.41 11.87 3.70
CA PRO A 162 -2.30 10.98 3.36
C PRO A 162 -1.23 10.88 4.46
N GLY A 163 -0.60 9.72 4.56
CA GLY A 163 0.79 9.56 4.98
C GLY A 163 1.53 8.92 3.81
N PHE A 164 2.57 9.59 3.29
CA PHE A 164 3.37 9.06 2.21
C PHE A 164 4.55 8.28 2.80
N TYR A 165 5.13 7.43 1.95
CA TYR A 165 6.52 7.08 2.14
C TYR A 165 7.34 8.10 1.34
N ASP A 166 8.43 8.56 1.93
CA ASP A 166 9.49 9.25 1.20
C ASP A 166 10.17 8.22 0.29
N ASN A 167 9.69 8.11 -0.94
CA ASN A 167 10.23 7.18 -1.93
C ASN A 167 11.73 7.43 -2.20
N PRO A 168 12.19 8.69 -2.43
CA PRO A 168 13.62 8.98 -2.49
C PRO A 168 14.41 8.48 -1.28
N GLY A 169 13.91 8.73 -0.07
CA GLY A 169 14.54 8.24 1.16
C GLY A 169 14.57 6.71 1.26
N LEU A 170 13.50 6.01 0.84
CA LEU A 170 13.47 4.54 0.79
C LEU A 170 14.49 3.99 -0.22
N ARG A 171 14.69 4.66 -1.35
CA ARG A 171 15.77 4.33 -2.29
C ARG A 171 17.14 4.49 -1.61
N THR A 172 17.38 5.60 -0.93
CA THR A 172 18.64 5.82 -0.19
C THR A 172 18.84 4.76 0.90
N LEU A 173 17.78 4.30 1.57
CA LEU A 173 17.85 3.20 2.52
C LEU A 173 18.32 1.90 1.84
N LEU A 174 17.75 1.55 0.68
CA LEU A 174 18.19 0.39 -0.10
C LEU A 174 19.66 0.50 -0.53
N GLU A 175 20.09 1.68 -1.01
CA GLU A 175 21.49 1.96 -1.35
C GLU A 175 22.42 1.80 -0.14
N SER A 176 22.01 2.30 1.03
CA SER A 176 22.79 2.19 2.28
C SER A 176 22.98 0.74 2.75
N LYS A 177 22.07 -0.17 2.36
CA LYS A 177 22.12 -1.62 2.64
C LYS A 177 22.77 -2.41 1.50
N GLY A 178 23.38 -1.72 0.53
CA GLY A 178 24.07 -2.34 -0.61
C GLY A 178 23.15 -3.02 -1.62
N GLN A 179 21.84 -2.73 -1.60
CA GLN A 179 20.83 -3.37 -2.47
C GLN A 179 20.69 -2.65 -3.83
N PHE A 180 21.82 -2.35 -4.46
CA PHE A 180 21.85 -1.61 -5.74
C PHE A 180 21.14 -2.37 -6.88
N ASP A 181 21.10 -3.70 -6.82
CA ASP A 181 20.39 -4.54 -7.80
C ASP A 181 18.86 -4.32 -7.77
N LEU A 182 18.34 -3.80 -6.65
CA LEU A 182 16.93 -3.47 -6.48
C LEU A 182 16.57 -2.07 -6.99
N ILE A 183 17.56 -1.22 -7.26
CA ILE A 183 17.36 0.16 -7.73
C ILE A 183 17.17 0.18 -9.25
N LYS A 184 16.04 -0.38 -9.69
CA LYS A 184 15.59 -0.36 -11.08
C LYS A 184 14.90 0.97 -11.41
N PRO A 185 14.66 1.32 -12.69
CA PRO A 185 13.91 2.51 -13.07
C PRO A 185 12.56 2.61 -12.32
N GLY A 186 12.23 3.80 -11.84
CA GLY A 186 11.04 4.07 -11.02
C GLY A 186 11.21 3.86 -9.52
N VAL A 187 12.26 3.18 -9.05
CA VAL A 187 12.57 3.06 -7.61
C VAL A 187 13.09 4.40 -7.09
N GLY A 188 12.42 4.93 -6.07
CA GLY A 188 12.60 6.29 -5.57
C GLY A 188 11.66 7.32 -6.20
N GLU A 189 10.91 6.94 -7.23
CA GLU A 189 10.04 7.86 -7.98
C GLU A 189 8.57 7.49 -7.86
N THR A 190 8.28 6.18 -7.83
CA THR A 190 6.91 5.64 -7.90
C THR A 190 6.67 4.62 -6.80
N ASP A 191 5.46 4.60 -6.25
CA ASP A 191 5.15 3.74 -5.10
C ASP A 191 5.25 2.25 -5.43
N VAL A 192 4.74 1.81 -6.59
CA VAL A 192 4.74 0.39 -6.98
C VAL A 192 6.15 -0.17 -7.02
N GLN A 193 7.06 0.54 -7.70
CA GLN A 193 8.44 0.14 -7.83
C GLN A 193 9.18 0.27 -6.49
N THR A 194 8.98 1.36 -5.76
CA THR A 194 9.70 1.63 -4.51
C THR A 194 9.28 0.69 -3.39
N ILE A 195 7.98 0.60 -3.11
CA ILE A 195 7.43 -0.31 -2.09
C ILE A 195 7.69 -1.76 -2.48
N GLY A 196 7.58 -2.12 -3.77
CA GLY A 196 7.93 -3.45 -4.26
C GLY A 196 9.42 -3.79 -4.06
N ALA A 197 10.34 -2.85 -4.33
CA ALA A 197 11.77 -3.05 -4.11
C ALA A 197 12.12 -3.21 -2.61
N VAL A 198 11.55 -2.36 -1.76
CA VAL A 198 11.70 -2.46 -0.30
C VAL A 198 11.14 -3.78 0.22
N THR A 199 9.96 -4.18 -0.24
CA THR A 199 9.36 -5.50 0.08
C THR A 199 10.29 -6.63 -0.31
N LYS A 200 10.90 -6.57 -1.50
CA LYS A 200 11.86 -7.58 -1.97
C LYS A 200 13.09 -7.64 -1.07
N ALA A 201 13.60 -6.50 -0.61
CA ALA A 201 14.70 -6.44 0.35
C ALA A 201 14.32 -7.06 1.71
N ILE A 202 13.10 -6.79 2.22
CA ILE A 202 12.60 -7.43 3.44
C ILE A 202 12.49 -8.95 3.25
N ASN A 203 11.94 -9.39 2.13
CA ASN A 203 11.75 -10.82 1.85
C ASN A 203 13.08 -11.57 1.69
N ARG A 204 14.16 -10.88 1.28
CA ARG A 204 15.54 -11.41 1.26
C ARG A 204 16.20 -11.43 2.64
N GLY A 205 15.62 -10.81 3.66
CA GLY A 205 16.18 -10.69 5.00
C GLY A 205 17.35 -9.69 5.11
N VAL A 206 17.53 -8.81 4.12
CA VAL A 206 18.61 -7.80 4.09
C VAL A 206 18.15 -6.43 4.58
N LEU A 207 16.84 -6.27 4.74
CA LEU A 207 16.19 -5.11 5.36
C LEU A 207 15.14 -5.63 6.35
N SER A 208 15.00 -4.98 7.49
CA SER A 208 13.95 -5.27 8.46
C SER A 208 12.89 -4.18 8.47
N LEU A 209 11.70 -4.46 8.99
CA LEU A 209 10.70 -3.41 9.23
C LEU A 209 11.23 -2.33 10.18
N ASN A 210 12.07 -2.71 11.14
CA ASN A 210 12.72 -1.77 12.06
C ASN A 210 13.70 -0.82 11.36
N ASP A 211 14.40 -1.26 10.30
CA ASP A 211 15.24 -0.37 9.50
C ASP A 211 14.40 0.74 8.82
N ILE A 212 13.19 0.40 8.38
CA ILE A 212 12.25 1.34 7.74
C ILE A 212 11.61 2.27 8.76
N LEU A 213 11.26 1.77 9.94
CA LEU A 213 10.70 2.60 11.02
C LEU A 213 11.72 3.65 11.50
N ASN A 214 13.02 3.33 11.46
CA ASN A 214 14.09 4.21 11.92
C ASN A 214 14.76 5.02 10.79
N SER A 215 14.38 4.83 9.53
CA SER A 215 15.00 5.52 8.40
C SER A 215 14.55 6.97 8.23
N GLY A 216 13.46 7.37 8.91
CA GLY A 216 12.83 8.68 8.72
C GLY A 216 12.01 8.80 7.43
N THR A 217 11.76 7.70 6.72
CA THR A 217 11.06 7.70 5.42
C THR A 217 9.54 7.58 5.54
N ILE A 218 8.99 7.80 6.73
CA ILE A 218 7.56 7.72 7.04
C ILE A 218 7.14 9.09 7.55
N ASP A 219 6.32 9.79 6.77
CA ASP A 219 5.97 11.19 7.06
C ASP A 219 5.07 11.36 8.29
N ASN A 220 4.30 10.32 8.64
CA ASN A 220 3.43 10.33 9.81
C ASN A 220 3.52 9.03 10.60
N MET A 221 4.50 8.95 11.51
CA MET A 221 4.74 7.76 12.33
C MET A 221 3.57 7.39 13.23
N ASN A 222 2.86 8.37 13.80
CA ASN A 222 1.68 8.10 14.64
C ASN A 222 0.59 7.39 13.85
N ARG A 223 0.32 7.86 12.64
CA ARG A 223 -0.64 7.23 11.74
C ARG A 223 -0.17 5.86 11.28
N TYR A 224 1.13 5.71 11.00
CA TYR A 224 1.74 4.43 10.65
C TYR A 224 1.48 3.36 11.73
N GLN A 225 1.68 3.72 13.00
CA GLN A 225 1.44 2.83 14.14
C GLN A 225 -0.04 2.46 14.29
N GLN A 226 -0.96 3.40 14.05
CA GLN A 226 -2.40 3.10 14.03
C GLN A 226 -2.75 2.07 12.94
N ILE A 227 -2.19 2.24 11.74
CA ILE A 227 -2.43 1.32 10.63
C ILE A 227 -1.78 -0.04 10.87
N ILE A 228 -0.58 -0.09 11.48
CA ILE A 228 -0.02 -1.36 11.97
C ILE A 228 -1.04 -2.04 12.89
N GLY A 229 -1.61 -1.34 13.87
CA GLY A 229 -2.62 -1.90 14.77
C GLY A 229 -3.86 -2.42 14.03
N TYR A 230 -4.36 -1.67 13.05
CA TYR A 230 -5.49 -2.06 12.20
C TYR A 230 -5.19 -3.33 11.36
N VAL A 231 -4.01 -3.41 10.73
CA VAL A 231 -3.60 -4.58 9.94
C VAL A 231 -3.33 -5.78 10.85
N SER A 232 -2.59 -5.59 11.94
CA SER A 232 -2.14 -6.66 12.85
C SER A 232 -3.25 -7.24 13.73
N SER A 233 -4.38 -6.54 13.84
CA SER A 233 -5.61 -7.06 14.47
C SER A 233 -6.52 -7.79 13.48
N GLY A 234 -6.12 -7.89 12.21
CA GLY A 234 -6.90 -8.51 11.13
C GLY A 234 -7.99 -7.62 10.54
N GLY A 235 -8.08 -6.34 10.92
CA GLY A 235 -9.11 -5.41 10.43
C GLY A 235 -9.12 -5.29 8.91
N PHE A 236 -7.94 -5.12 8.30
CA PHE A 236 -7.84 -5.03 6.83
C PHE A 236 -8.30 -6.32 6.13
N ALA A 237 -7.94 -7.49 6.66
CA ALA A 237 -8.36 -8.76 6.08
C ALA A 237 -9.86 -9.02 6.24
N GLN A 238 -10.45 -8.60 7.36
CA GLN A 238 -11.90 -8.66 7.57
C GLN A 238 -12.65 -7.77 6.56
N ASP A 239 -12.16 -6.55 6.34
CA ASP A 239 -12.76 -5.64 5.37
C ASP A 239 -12.60 -6.15 3.93
N VAL A 240 -11.47 -6.77 3.59
CA VAL A 240 -11.33 -7.50 2.31
C VAL A 240 -12.38 -8.61 2.19
N GLY A 241 -12.60 -9.39 3.25
CA GLY A 241 -13.63 -10.43 3.26
C GLY A 241 -15.05 -9.87 3.06
N ARG A 242 -15.36 -8.72 3.68
CA ARG A 242 -16.63 -8.00 3.47
C ARG A 242 -16.77 -7.55 2.02
N TYR A 243 -15.72 -6.96 1.45
CA TYR A 243 -15.70 -6.57 0.06
C TYR A 243 -15.99 -7.76 -0.87
N ASP A 244 -15.33 -8.91 -0.66
CA ASP A 244 -15.56 -10.13 -1.45
C ASP A 244 -16.96 -10.75 -1.27
N SER A 245 -17.62 -10.50 -0.14
CA SER A 245 -18.99 -10.95 0.12
C SER A 245 -20.08 -10.09 -0.53
N THR A 246 -19.72 -8.91 -1.06
CA THR A 246 -20.69 -7.98 -1.66
C THR A 246 -21.26 -8.54 -2.98
N PRO A 247 -22.56 -8.49 -3.27
CA PRO A 247 -23.07 -8.92 -4.57
C PRO A 247 -22.59 -8.01 -5.73
N PHE A 248 -22.34 -8.57 -6.93
CA PHE A 248 -21.93 -7.81 -8.12
C PHE A 248 -22.50 -8.35 -9.44
#